data_AF-A0A9K3DH63-F1
#
_entry.id   AF-A0A9K3DH63-F1
#
_cell.length_a   1.000
_cell.length_b   1.000
_cell.length_c   1.000
_cell.angle_alpha   90.00
_cell.angle_beta   90.00
_cell.angle_gamma   90.00
#
_symmetry.space_group_name_H-M   'P 1'
#
loop_
_entity.id
_entity.type
_entity.pdbx_description
1 polymer ?
#
loop_
_entity_poly.entity_id
_entity_poly.type
_entity_poly.pdbx_seq_one_letter_code
_entity_poly.pdbx_strand_id
1 'polypeptide(L)'
;MQSKINNVMRKFNFEGQSGSLQYWEYKQSGHKGRLTVADQLFVSSRNQRGLREYRNHCLKKKVSVGPDTEVDQEYLAGLAAQKKVAFERTSCDPDQILGQLVVPVFSYQGADKKLIGVIELTTFFVKESYEEDFNQIQSLLQNESLATTYMANI
;
A
#
# COMPACT_ATOMS: atom_id res chain seq x y z
N MET A 1 -5.67 10.83 -12.22
CA MET A 1 -5.44 9.68 -11.31
C MET A 1 -4.62 10.10 -10.10
N GLN A 2 -3.42 10.66 -10.32
CA GLN A 2 -2.54 11.12 -9.24
C GLN A 2 -3.22 12.04 -8.22
N SER A 3 -4.04 13.00 -8.67
CA SER A 3 -4.78 13.91 -7.78
C SER A 3 -5.73 13.17 -6.84
N LYS A 4 -6.44 12.14 -7.32
CA LYS A 4 -7.36 11.32 -6.52
C LYS A 4 -6.62 10.55 -5.43
N ILE A 5 -5.52 9.89 -5.78
CA ILE A 5 -4.69 9.17 -4.81
C ILE A 5 -4.11 10.14 -3.78
N ASN A 6 -3.59 11.28 -4.22
CA ASN A 6 -3.06 12.30 -3.31
C ASN A 6 -4.13 12.81 -2.33
N ASN A 7 -5.39 12.94 -2.77
CA ASN A 7 -6.51 13.30 -1.89
C ASN A 7 -6.77 12.22 -0.83
N VAL A 8 -6.82 10.94 -1.22
CA VAL A 8 -6.96 9.81 -0.28
C VAL A 8 -5.86 9.85 0.77
N MET A 9 -4.60 9.94 0.33
CA MET A 9 -3.46 9.92 1.24
C MET A 9 -3.44 11.11 2.22
N ARG A 10 -3.87 12.29 1.76
CA ARG A 10 -3.92 13.51 2.61
C ARG A 10 -5.07 13.49 3.61
N LYS A 11 -6.17 12.79 3.30
CA LYS A 11 -7.35 12.68 4.17
C LYS A 11 -7.25 11.52 5.17
N PHE A 12 -6.29 10.62 5.00
CA PHE A 12 -6.04 9.54 5.95
C PHE A 12 -5.72 10.12 7.33
N ASN A 13 -6.40 9.63 8.36
CA ASN A 13 -6.20 10.04 9.74
C ASN A 13 -5.49 8.93 10.51
N PHE A 14 -4.30 9.24 11.02
CA PHE A 14 -3.50 8.31 11.82
C PHE A 14 -3.99 8.15 13.26
N GLU A 15 -5.02 8.88 13.69
CA GLU A 15 -5.62 8.78 15.03
C GLU A 15 -4.59 8.92 16.16
N GLY A 16 -3.62 9.82 15.97
CA GLY A 16 -2.53 10.08 16.92
C GLY A 16 -1.40 9.04 16.90
N GLN A 17 -1.55 7.96 16.14
CA GLN A 17 -0.55 6.88 16.02
C GLN A 17 0.61 7.27 15.11
N SER A 18 1.74 6.59 15.30
CA SER A 18 2.97 6.84 14.53
C SER A 18 3.03 5.93 13.31
N GLY A 19 2.91 6.52 12.12
CA GLY A 19 2.95 5.79 10.87
C GLY A 19 3.20 6.68 9.65
N SER A 20 3.28 6.02 8.49
CA SER A 20 3.40 6.66 7.19
C SER A 20 2.57 5.95 6.14
N LEU A 21 1.94 6.73 5.27
CA LEU A 21 1.35 6.25 4.02
C LEU A 21 2.30 6.53 2.86
N GLN A 22 2.46 5.53 2.00
CA GLN A 22 3.11 5.68 0.71
C GLN A 22 2.29 5.03 -0.41
N TYR A 23 2.39 5.58 -1.61
CA TYR A 23 1.75 5.00 -2.79
C TYR A 23 2.79 4.37 -3.72
N TRP A 24 2.56 3.11 -4.06
CA TRP A 24 3.27 2.38 -5.09
C TRP A 24 2.48 2.47 -6.39
N GLU A 25 2.99 3.25 -7.35
CA GLU A 25 2.39 3.33 -8.68
C GLU A 25 2.65 2.04 -9.45
N TYR A 26 1.60 1.44 -10.02
CA TYR A 26 1.70 0.27 -10.87
C TYR A 26 1.84 0.68 -12.34
N LYS A 27 2.97 0.31 -12.96
CA LYS A 27 3.24 0.51 -14.38
C LYS A 27 3.24 -0.84 -15.08
N GLN A 28 2.32 -1.02 -16.02
CA GLN A 28 2.26 -2.20 -16.87
C GLN A 28 3.05 -1.99 -18.15
N SER A 29 3.90 -2.95 -18.50
CA SER A 29 4.62 -3.02 -19.77
C SER A 29 4.50 -4.44 -20.32
N GLY A 30 3.54 -4.65 -21.23
CA GLY A 30 3.19 -5.98 -21.73
C GLY A 30 2.60 -6.88 -20.64
N HIS A 31 3.13 -8.09 -20.49
CA HIS A 31 2.70 -9.07 -19.49
C HIS A 31 3.32 -8.87 -18.10
N LYS A 32 4.24 -7.90 -17.96
CA LYS A 32 4.90 -7.60 -16.69
C LYS A 32 4.48 -6.23 -16.18
N GLY A 33 4.17 -6.18 -14.90
CA GLY A 33 3.97 -4.98 -14.13
C GLY A 33 5.18 -4.65 -13.29
N ARG A 34 5.25 -3.39 -12.85
CA ARG A 34 6.25 -2.94 -11.89
C ARG A 34 5.64 -1.91 -10.96
N LEU A 35 5.98 -2.02 -9.68
CA LEU A 35 5.67 -1.00 -8.69
C LEU A 35 6.86 -0.07 -8.50
N THR A 36 6.55 1.21 -8.34
CA THR A 36 7.53 2.21 -7.93
C THR A 36 6.90 3.26 -7.04
N VAL A 37 7.68 3.70 -6.07
CA VAL A 37 7.31 4.81 -5.20
C VAL A 37 7.98 6.14 -5.59
N ALA A 38 8.81 6.13 -6.64
CA ALA A 38 9.49 7.33 -7.12
C ALA A 38 8.45 8.39 -7.55
N ASP A 39 8.68 9.63 -7.15
CA ASP A 39 7.81 10.79 -7.43
C ASP A 39 6.38 10.67 -6.89
N GLN A 40 6.11 9.69 -6.03
CA GLN A 40 4.82 9.49 -5.37
C GLN A 40 4.77 10.21 -4.02
N LEU A 41 3.55 10.64 -3.67
CA LEU A 41 3.30 11.28 -2.39
C LEU A 41 3.66 10.32 -1.24
N PHE A 42 4.23 10.89 -0.18
CA PHE A 42 4.54 10.23 1.07
C PHE A 42 3.97 11.11 2.19
N VAL A 43 3.16 10.51 3.07
CA VAL A 43 2.53 11.21 4.20
C VAL A 43 2.95 10.50 5.47
N SER A 44 3.33 11.24 6.51
CA SER A 44 3.67 10.65 7.80
C SER A 44 3.13 11.49 8.94
N SER A 45 2.62 10.83 9.99
CA SER A 45 2.06 11.52 11.17
C SER A 45 3.12 12.14 12.06
N ARG A 46 4.34 11.56 12.08
CA ARG A 46 5.45 12.01 12.92
C ARG A 46 6.78 11.78 12.23
N ASN A 47 7.75 12.64 12.50
CA ASN A 47 9.06 12.61 11.87
C ASN A 47 10.00 11.56 12.51
N GLN A 48 9.61 10.28 12.52
CA GLN A 48 10.39 9.20 13.09
C GLN A 48 11.46 8.69 12.13
N ARG A 49 12.67 8.40 12.66
CA ARG A 49 13.81 7.96 11.85
C ARG A 49 13.54 6.65 11.11
N GLY A 50 12.97 5.65 11.80
CA GLY A 50 12.69 4.32 11.22
C GLY A 50 11.76 4.38 10.00
N LEU A 51 10.69 5.18 10.04
CA LEU A 51 9.76 5.32 8.92
C LEU A 51 10.43 5.98 7.69
N ARG A 52 11.35 6.93 7.91
CA ARG A 52 12.14 7.52 6.83
C ARG A 52 13.17 6.56 6.26
N GLU A 53 13.82 5.78 7.11
CA GLU A 53 14.76 4.73 6.69
C GLU A 53 14.05 3.68 5.85
N TYR A 54 12.87 3.23 6.28
CA TYR A 54 12.01 2.33 5.50
C TYR A 54 11.63 2.94 4.15
N ARG A 55 11.15 4.19 4.13
CA ARG A 55 10.85 4.91 2.88
C ARG A 55 12.05 4.97 1.92
N ASN A 56 13.23 5.29 2.44
CA ASN A 56 14.47 5.35 1.66
C ASN A 56 14.87 3.97 1.11
N HIS A 57 14.58 2.90 1.86
CA HIS A 57 14.76 1.54 1.39
C HIS A 57 13.83 1.24 0.21
N CYS A 58 12.53 1.58 0.32
CA CYS A 58 11.55 1.40 -0.76
C CYS A 58 11.92 2.17 -2.04
N LEU A 59 12.45 3.39 -1.91
CA LEU A 59 12.87 4.23 -3.05
C LEU A 59 14.00 3.62 -3.90
N LYS A 60 14.88 2.83 -3.29
CA LYS A 60 16.00 2.18 -4.00
C LYS A 60 15.57 0.94 -4.77
N LYS A 61 14.34 0.47 -4.58
CA LYS A 61 13.88 -0.84 -5.05
C LYS A 61 12.95 -0.74 -6.26
N LYS A 62 12.97 -1.80 -7.05
CA LYS A 62 12.15 -2.01 -8.23
C LYS A 62 11.39 -3.32 -8.04
N VAL A 63 10.13 -3.25 -7.62
CA VAL A 63 9.33 -4.46 -7.36
C VAL A 63 8.65 -4.88 -8.66
N SER A 64 9.08 -6.00 -9.22
CA SER A 64 8.46 -6.58 -10.42
C SER A 64 7.21 -7.36 -10.01
N VAL A 65 6.15 -7.24 -10.80
CA VAL A 65 4.86 -7.88 -10.53
C VAL A 65 4.41 -8.58 -11.80
N GLY A 66 4.16 -9.89 -11.73
CA GLY A 66 3.70 -10.67 -12.86
C GLY A 66 3.28 -12.06 -12.40
N PRO A 67 2.52 -12.82 -13.22
CA PRO A 67 2.05 -14.15 -12.84
C PRO A 67 3.19 -15.11 -12.48
N ASP A 68 4.32 -15.02 -13.20
CA ASP A 68 5.51 -15.87 -12.99
C ASP A 68 6.63 -15.17 -12.20
N THR A 69 6.34 -14.03 -11.56
CA THR A 69 7.33 -13.33 -10.75
C THR A 69 7.25 -13.81 -9.31
N GLU A 70 8.34 -14.37 -8.80
CA GLU A 70 8.50 -14.57 -7.36
C GLU A 70 8.56 -13.19 -6.71
N VAL A 71 7.42 -12.75 -6.17
CA VAL A 71 7.38 -11.52 -5.39
C VAL A 71 7.93 -11.86 -4.01
N ASP A 72 9.07 -11.26 -3.72
CA ASP A 72 9.69 -11.29 -2.40
C ASP A 72 8.67 -10.88 -1.33
N GLN A 73 8.44 -11.79 -0.38
CA GLN A 73 7.47 -11.61 0.69
C GLN A 73 7.84 -10.42 1.58
N GLU A 74 9.10 -10.01 1.66
CA GLU A 74 9.51 -8.78 2.36
C GLU A 74 8.71 -7.57 1.83
N TYR A 75 8.36 -7.57 0.54
CA TYR A 75 7.61 -6.50 -0.12
C TYR A 75 6.15 -6.87 -0.34
N LEU A 76 5.38 -6.80 0.75
CA LEU A 76 3.95 -7.08 0.79
C LEU A 76 3.16 -6.33 -0.31
N ALA A 77 3.59 -5.11 -0.69
CA ALA A 77 2.95 -4.35 -1.76
C ALA A 77 2.99 -5.04 -3.13
N GLY A 78 4.09 -5.73 -3.46
CA GLY A 78 4.18 -6.54 -4.67
C GLY A 78 3.20 -7.71 -4.65
N LEU A 79 3.04 -8.33 -3.48
CA LEU A 79 2.18 -9.49 -3.30
C LEU A 79 0.72 -9.06 -3.41
N ALA A 80 0.37 -7.92 -2.81
CA ALA A 80 -0.95 -7.29 -2.94
C ALA A 80 -1.29 -6.95 -4.38
N ALA A 81 -0.33 -6.41 -5.14
CA ALA A 81 -0.51 -6.13 -6.57
C ALA A 81 -0.69 -7.40 -7.41
N GLN A 82 0.11 -8.44 -7.14
CA GLN A 82 0.06 -9.72 -7.86
C GLN A 82 -1.24 -10.48 -7.61
N LYS A 83 -1.57 -10.70 -6.33
CA LYS A 83 -2.78 -11.41 -5.90
C LYS A 83 -4.04 -10.55 -5.97
N LYS A 84 -3.88 -9.23 -6.15
CA LYS A 84 -4.95 -8.24 -6.22
C LYS A 84 -5.83 -8.25 -4.97
N VAL A 85 -5.23 -8.49 -3.80
CA VAL A 85 -5.88 -8.48 -2.47
C VAL A 85 -5.08 -7.66 -1.47
N ALA A 86 -5.75 -7.13 -0.44
CA ALA A 86 -5.05 -6.45 0.65
C ALA A 86 -4.41 -7.48 1.60
N PHE A 87 -3.30 -7.08 2.21
CA PHE A 87 -2.58 -7.88 3.19
C PHE A 87 -2.16 -7.00 4.35
N GLU A 88 -2.10 -7.58 5.53
CA GLU A 88 -1.55 -6.94 6.72
C GLU A 88 -0.46 -7.81 7.33
N ARG A 89 0.40 -7.16 8.10
CA ARG A 89 1.32 -7.84 8.99
C ARG A 89 1.28 -7.15 10.35
N THR A 90 0.96 -7.96 11.34
CA THR A 90 0.52 -7.57 12.67
C THR A 90 1.50 -8.07 13.72
N SER A 91 1.22 -7.80 15.00
CA SER A 91 2.06 -8.22 16.13
C SER A 91 2.11 -9.75 16.30
N CYS A 92 1.30 -10.49 15.54
CA CYS A 92 1.36 -11.95 15.46
C CYS A 92 2.54 -12.46 14.61
N ASP A 93 3.24 -11.58 13.88
CA ASP A 93 4.46 -11.89 13.14
C ASP A 93 5.69 -11.63 14.06
N PRO A 94 6.34 -12.68 14.59
CA PRO A 94 7.32 -12.56 15.68
C PRO A 94 8.62 -11.85 15.28
N ASP A 95 8.95 -11.82 13.99
CA ASP A 95 10.18 -11.21 13.49
C ASP A 95 9.95 -9.77 12.97
N GLN A 96 8.73 -9.25 13.10
CA GLN A 96 8.37 -7.98 12.48
C GLN A 96 8.65 -6.76 13.38
N ILE A 97 9.45 -5.84 12.85
CA ILE A 97 9.84 -4.60 13.55
C ILE A 97 8.85 -3.44 13.30
N LEU A 98 8.25 -3.40 12.11
CA LEU A 98 7.31 -2.35 11.67
C LEU A 98 6.02 -3.00 11.21
N GLY A 99 4.88 -2.48 11.63
CA GLY A 99 3.60 -2.98 11.15
C GLY A 99 3.29 -2.52 9.73
N GLN A 100 2.54 -3.33 8.98
CA GLN A 100 2.24 -3.04 7.57
C GLN A 100 0.80 -3.37 7.22
N LEU A 101 0.17 -2.50 6.44
CA LEU A 101 -1.06 -2.77 5.69
C LEU A 101 -0.83 -2.33 4.24
N VAL A 102 -1.11 -3.20 3.28
CA VAL A 102 -1.03 -2.90 1.85
C VAL A 102 -2.38 -3.11 1.19
N VAL A 103 -2.83 -2.10 0.45
CA VAL A 103 -4.17 -2.03 -0.10
C VAL A 103 -4.09 -1.80 -1.60
N PRO A 104 -4.43 -2.79 -2.45
CA PRO A 104 -4.39 -2.62 -3.89
C PRO A 104 -5.48 -1.65 -4.35
N VAL A 105 -5.09 -0.70 -5.19
CA VAL A 105 -5.98 0.35 -5.69
C VAL A 105 -6.31 0.10 -7.15
N PHE A 106 -7.59 0.24 -7.47
CA PHE A 106 -8.11 0.03 -8.80
C PHE A 106 -8.90 1.24 -9.30
N SER A 107 -8.82 1.46 -10.61
CA SER A 107 -9.71 2.34 -11.34
C SER A 107 -10.64 1.55 -12.25
N TYR A 108 -11.85 2.05 -12.43
CA TYR A 108 -12.77 1.52 -13.43
C TYR A 108 -12.47 2.10 -14.83
N GLN A 109 -12.38 1.23 -15.82
CA GLN A 109 -12.37 1.57 -17.24
C GLN A 109 -13.58 0.89 -17.88
N GLY A 110 -14.73 1.58 -17.86
CA GLY A 110 -16.01 0.93 -18.14
C GLY A 110 -16.37 -0.08 -17.05
N ALA A 111 -16.66 -1.33 -17.44
CA ALA A 111 -16.93 -2.43 -16.51
C ALA A 111 -15.65 -3.04 -15.91
N ASP A 112 -14.48 -2.79 -16.53
CA ASP A 112 -13.24 -3.45 -16.15
C ASP A 112 -12.53 -2.74 -14.99
N LYS A 113 -12.10 -3.53 -14.01
CA LYS A 113 -11.33 -3.06 -12.86
C LYS A 113 -9.84 -3.21 -13.14
N LYS A 114 -9.14 -2.09 -13.34
CA LYS A 114 -7.70 -2.07 -13.62
C LYS A 114 -6.90 -1.68 -12.38
N LEU A 115 -5.89 -2.47 -12.03
CA LEU A 115 -4.93 -2.13 -10.97
C LEU A 115 -4.11 -0.91 -11.39
N ILE A 116 -4.06 0.09 -10.53
CA ILE A 116 -3.30 1.33 -10.77
C ILE A 116 -2.16 1.53 -9.76
N GLY A 117 -2.19 0.81 -8.63
CA GLY A 117 -1.14 0.88 -7.62
C GLY A 117 -1.52 0.19 -6.32
N VAL A 118 -0.75 0.45 -5.28
CA VAL A 118 -0.95 -0.06 -3.92
C VAL A 118 -0.69 1.06 -2.94
N ILE A 119 -1.61 1.30 -2.00
CA ILE A 119 -1.36 2.15 -0.84
C ILE A 119 -0.76 1.27 0.25
N GLU A 120 0.38 1.68 0.80
CA GLU A 120 0.99 1.02 1.95
C GLU A 120 0.96 1.96 3.15
N LEU A 121 0.38 1.47 4.24
CA LEU A 121 0.50 2.03 5.58
C LEU A 121 1.60 1.25 6.32
N THR A 122 2.58 1.97 6.84
CA THR A 122 3.61 1.43 7.72
C THR A 122 3.50 2.09 9.08
N THR A 123 3.44 1.31 10.16
CA THR A 123 3.37 1.82 11.52
C THR A 123 4.63 1.47 12.29
N PHE A 124 5.03 2.37 13.19
CA PHE A 124 6.19 2.15 14.03
C PHE A 124 5.90 1.17 15.18
N PHE A 125 4.66 1.21 15.69
CA PHE A 125 4.17 0.23 16.65
C PHE A 125 3.26 -0.73 15.91
N VAL A 126 3.61 -2.01 15.96
CA VAL A 126 2.83 -3.07 15.32
C VAL A 126 1.49 -3.20 16.05
N LYS A 127 0.39 -3.22 15.28
CA LYS A 127 -0.96 -3.44 15.78
C LYS A 127 -1.33 -4.93 15.75
N GLU A 128 -2.33 -5.31 16.53
CA GLU A 128 -2.98 -6.62 16.44
C GLU A 128 -3.78 -6.79 15.14
N SER A 129 -4.35 -5.70 14.61
CA SER A 129 -5.12 -5.66 13.37
C SER A 129 -5.06 -4.27 12.73
N TYR A 130 -5.17 -4.22 11.40
CA TYR A 130 -5.30 -3.01 10.59
C TYR A 130 -6.68 -2.89 9.92
N GLU A 131 -7.68 -3.63 10.39
CA GLU A 131 -9.03 -3.63 9.80
C GLU A 131 -9.65 -2.22 9.78
N GLU A 132 -9.50 -1.44 10.85
CA GLU A 132 -9.99 -0.06 10.92
C GLU A 132 -9.28 0.85 9.91
N ASP A 133 -7.96 0.72 9.77
CA ASP A 133 -7.18 1.48 8.78
C ASP A 133 -7.58 1.09 7.34
N PHE A 134 -7.79 -0.21 7.11
CA PHE A 134 -8.26 -0.74 5.83
C PHE A 134 -9.64 -0.17 5.49
N ASN A 135 -10.58 -0.18 6.43
CA ASN A 135 -11.92 0.39 6.26
C ASN A 135 -11.87 1.90 5.97
N GLN A 136 -10.99 2.63 6.64
CA GLN A 136 -10.77 4.04 6.38
C GLN A 136 -10.24 4.28 4.95
N ILE A 137 -9.20 3.55 4.54
CA ILE A 137 -8.63 3.65 3.19
C ILE A 137 -9.69 3.29 2.14
N GLN A 138 -10.46 2.23 2.35
CA GLN A 138 -11.54 1.81 1.45
C GLN A 138 -12.59 2.92 1.28
N SER A 139 -13.06 3.52 2.37
CA SER A 139 -14.02 4.63 2.33
C SER A 139 -13.47 5.84 1.57
N LEU A 140 -12.20 6.21 1.83
CA LEU A 140 -11.54 7.31 1.14
C LEU A 140 -11.37 7.04 -0.37
N LEU A 141 -11.04 5.81 -0.76
CA LEU A 141 -10.96 5.41 -2.16
C LEU A 141 -12.33 5.52 -2.84
N GLN A 142 -13.40 5.03 -2.20
CA GLN A 142 -14.76 5.09 -2.73
C GLN A 142 -15.20 6.55 -2.97
N ASN A 143 -14.89 7.45 -2.06
CA ASN A 143 -15.18 8.89 -2.20
C ASN A 143 -14.48 9.53 -3.41
N GLU A 144 -13.36 8.97 -3.88
CA GLU A 144 -12.64 9.42 -5.07
C GLU A 144 -12.99 8.60 -6.33
N SER A 145 -14.04 7.76 -6.25
CA SER A 145 -14.47 6.81 -7.30
C SER A 145 -13.38 5.81 -7.70
N LEU A 146 -12.61 5.36 -6.71
CA LEU A 146 -11.64 4.28 -6.81
C LEU A 146 -12.15 3.07 -6.02
N ALA A 147 -11.52 1.92 -6.26
CA ALA A 147 -11.88 0.70 -5.55
C ALA A 147 -10.65 0.04 -4.93
N THR A 148 -10.91 -0.74 -3.89
CA THR A 148 -10.03 -1.78 -3.37
C THR A 148 -10.78 -3.12 -3.39
N THR A 149 -10.25 -4.16 -2.77
CA THR A 149 -10.91 -5.44 -2.52
C THR A 149 -10.77 -5.81 -1.05
N TYR A 150 -11.16 -7.03 -0.66
CA TYR A 150 -11.01 -7.57 0.68
C TYR A 150 -9.54 -7.70 1.14
N MET A 151 -9.37 -7.76 2.46
CA MET A 151 -8.13 -8.11 3.15
C MET A 151 -8.06 -9.62 3.34
N ALA A 152 -6.97 -10.24 2.89
CA ALA A 152 -6.76 -11.67 3.00
C ALA A 152 -5.98 -12.01 4.27
N ASN A 153 -6.36 -13.13 4.90
CA ASN A 153 -5.56 -13.74 5.96
C ASN A 153 -4.35 -14.43 5.31
N ILE A 154 -3.15 -14.17 5.84
CA ILE A 154 -1.90 -14.81 5.43
C ILE A 154 -1.33 -15.67 6.53
#